data_AF-A0A920I6Z5-F1
#
_entry.id   AF-A0A920I6Z5-F1
#
_cell.length_a   1.000
_cell.length_b   1.000
_cell.length_c   1.000
_cell.angle_alpha   90.00
_cell.angle_beta   90.00
_cell.angle_gamma   90.00
#
_symmetry.space_group_name_H-M   'P 1'
#
loop_
_entity.id
_entity.type
_entity.pdbx_description
1 polymer ?
#
loop_
_entity_poly.entity_id
_entity_poly.type
_entity_poly.pdbx_seq_one_letter_code
_entity_poly.pdbx_strand_id
1 'polypeptide(L)'
;MSKQNLDSFLTTFEASLEGALACVEDGTLFYEKIKLLEQKLLDASPELVTQIEHQSLDDEQIEKIKIIVLLIKKIELKSNAKLNWFTDLDKHLKRTLANEL
;
A
#
# COMPACT_ATOMS: atom_id res chain seq x y z
N MET A 1 6.14 -19.74 -17.62
CA MET A 1 6.64 -18.85 -16.55
C MET A 1 7.00 -19.72 -15.35
N SER A 2 8.20 -19.57 -14.77
CA SER A 2 8.71 -20.42 -13.67
C SER A 2 8.42 -19.81 -12.29
N LYS A 3 8.59 -20.61 -11.22
CA LYS A 3 8.59 -20.17 -9.80
C LYS A 3 9.39 -18.88 -9.54
N GLN A 4 10.44 -18.61 -10.32
CA GLN A 4 11.26 -17.39 -10.21
C GLN A 4 10.48 -16.11 -10.50
N ASN A 5 9.37 -16.17 -11.23
CA ASN A 5 8.59 -14.98 -11.57
C ASN A 5 7.71 -14.50 -10.40
N LEU A 6 7.13 -15.44 -9.62
CA LEU A 6 6.34 -15.08 -8.44
C LEU A 6 7.22 -14.54 -7.32
N ASP A 7 8.34 -15.20 -7.04
CA ASP A 7 9.24 -14.78 -5.97
C ASP A 7 9.88 -13.40 -6.22
N SER A 8 10.29 -13.16 -7.47
CA SER A 8 10.79 -11.85 -7.92
C SER A 8 9.71 -10.77 -7.81
N PHE A 9 8.47 -11.09 -8.18
CA PHE A 9 7.33 -10.18 -8.03
C PHE A 9 7.10 -9.82 -6.55
N LEU A 10 6.98 -10.82 -5.67
CA LEU A 10 6.72 -10.61 -4.24
C LEU A 10 7.81 -9.74 -3.61
N THR A 11 9.08 -10.05 -3.88
CA THR A 11 10.23 -9.28 -3.37
C THR A 11 10.20 -7.82 -3.87
N THR A 12 9.94 -7.62 -5.15
CA THR A 12 9.87 -6.28 -5.74
C THR A 12 8.68 -5.48 -5.23
N PHE A 13 7.55 -6.16 -5.01
CA PHE A 13 6.32 -5.56 -4.52
C PHE A 13 6.45 -5.14 -3.05
N GLU A 14 7.04 -6.01 -2.21
CA GLU A 14 7.39 -5.71 -0.82
C GLU A 14 8.27 -4.46 -0.72
N ALA A 15 9.39 -4.40 -1.44
CA ALA A 15 10.28 -3.24 -1.44
C ALA A 15 9.58 -1.94 -1.89
N SER A 16 8.60 -2.06 -2.80
CA SER A 16 7.80 -0.92 -3.25
C SER A 16 6.84 -0.42 -2.18
N LEU A 17 6.24 -1.33 -1.41
CA LEU A 17 5.38 -1.00 -0.27
C LEU A 17 6.18 -0.37 0.87
N GLU A 18 7.38 -0.88 1.16
CA GLU A 18 8.28 -0.27 2.13
C GLU A 18 8.67 1.16 1.71
N GLY A 19 8.99 1.36 0.43
CA GLY A 19 9.26 2.68 -0.13
C GLY A 19 8.08 3.64 -0.01
N ALA A 20 6.86 3.17 -0.27
CA ALA A 20 5.64 3.97 -0.09
C ALA A 20 5.41 4.31 1.40
N LEU A 21 5.61 3.35 2.29
CA LEU A 21 5.45 3.56 3.73
C LEU A 21 6.45 4.59 4.28
N ALA A 22 7.70 4.59 3.77
CA ALA A 22 8.74 5.52 4.17
C ALA A 22 8.42 6.98 3.81
N CYS A 23 7.65 7.22 2.74
CA CYS A 23 7.31 8.56 2.28
C CYS A 23 5.88 9.02 2.64
N VAL A 24 5.16 8.31 3.51
CA VAL A 24 3.75 8.60 3.86
C VAL A 24 3.51 10.04 4.39
N GLU A 25 4.55 10.67 4.93
CA GLU A 25 4.48 12.06 5.40
C GLU A 25 4.52 13.07 4.24
N ASP A 26 5.20 12.75 3.14
CA ASP A 26 5.21 13.53 1.91
C ASP A 26 4.03 13.10 1.02
N GLY A 27 2.94 13.89 1.05
CA GLY A 27 1.70 13.53 0.37
C GLY A 27 1.85 13.36 -1.15
N THR A 28 2.72 14.14 -1.80
CA THR A 28 2.93 14.07 -3.25
C THR A 28 3.73 12.82 -3.61
N LEU A 29 4.86 12.61 -2.93
CA LEU A 29 5.71 11.45 -3.17
C LEU A 29 4.97 10.15 -2.81
N PHE A 30 4.21 10.16 -1.72
CA PHE A 30 3.36 9.03 -1.34
C PHE A 30 2.34 8.70 -2.43
N TYR A 31 1.63 9.69 -2.96
CA TYR A 31 0.66 9.47 -4.03
C TYR A 31 1.30 8.88 -5.30
N GLU A 32 2.47 9.36 -5.70
CA GLU A 32 3.22 8.81 -6.83
C GLU A 32 3.60 7.34 -6.60
N LYS A 33 4.06 7.00 -5.39
CA LYS A 33 4.41 5.61 -5.03
C LYS A 33 3.19 4.70 -5.00
N ILE A 34 2.04 5.17 -4.52
CA ILE A 34 0.77 4.41 -4.56
C ILE A 34 0.35 4.14 -6.01
N LYS A 35 0.42 5.13 -6.90
CA LYS A 35 0.13 4.90 -8.34
C LYS A 35 1.03 3.85 -8.97
N LEU A 36 2.31 3.86 -8.63
CA LEU A 36 3.25 2.83 -9.11
C LEU A 36 2.90 1.44 -8.58
N LEU A 37 2.43 1.32 -7.35
CA LEU A 37 1.96 0.05 -6.77
C LEU A 37 0.70 -0.46 -7.48
N GLU A 38 -0.28 0.42 -7.72
CA GLU A 38 -1.49 0.08 -8.48
C GLU A 38 -1.13 -0.40 -9.88
N GLN A 39 -0.25 0.31 -10.58
CA GLN A 39 0.21 -0.08 -11.90
C GLN A 39 0.91 -1.44 -11.88
N LYS A 40 1.76 -1.71 -10.88
CA LYS A 40 2.41 -3.03 -10.72
C LYS A 40 1.41 -4.17 -10.48
N LEU A 41 0.30 -3.90 -9.79
CA LEU A 41 -0.77 -4.89 -9.60
C LEU A 41 -1.56 -5.13 -10.89
N LEU A 42 -1.80 -4.08 -11.68
CA LEU A 42 -2.45 -4.18 -12.98
C LEU A 42 -1.58 -4.89 -14.02
N ASP A 43 -0.27 -4.67 -13.96
CA ASP A 43 0.73 -5.28 -14.84
C ASP A 43 1.14 -6.70 -14.39
N ALA A 44 0.79 -7.10 -13.17
CA ALA A 44 1.00 -8.46 -12.71
C ALA A 44 0.21 -9.40 -13.63
N SER A 45 0.92 -10.29 -14.33
CA SER A 45 0.31 -11.11 -15.36
C SER A 45 -0.82 -11.99 -14.81
N PRO A 46 -1.86 -12.33 -15.60
CA PRO A 46 -2.90 -13.26 -15.20
C PRO A 46 -2.36 -14.60 -14.66
N GLU A 47 -1.18 -15.02 -15.13
CA GLU A 47 -0.49 -16.20 -14.62
C GLU A 47 0.08 -16.04 -13.20
N LEU A 48 0.38 -14.83 -12.71
CA LEU A 48 0.76 -14.59 -11.31
C LEU A 48 -0.44 -14.78 -10.39
N VAL A 49 -1.60 -14.25 -10.78
CA VAL A 49 -2.87 -14.46 -10.08
C VAL A 49 -3.22 -15.96 -10.05
N THR A 50 -3.10 -16.63 -11.19
CA THR A 50 -3.33 -18.08 -11.31
C THR A 50 -2.36 -18.88 -10.41
N GLN A 51 -1.10 -18.46 -10.28
CA GLN A 51 -0.14 -19.11 -9.38
C GLN A 51 -0.49 -18.93 -7.90
N ILE A 52 -0.94 -17.74 -7.51
CA ILE A 52 -1.39 -17.46 -6.15
C ILE A 52 -2.67 -18.25 -5.82
N GLU A 53 -3.59 -18.38 -6.78
CA GLU A 53 -4.88 -19.04 -6.58
C GLU A 53 -4.83 -20.57 -6.70
N HIS A 54 -3.95 -21.12 -7.56
CA HIS A 54 -4.01 -22.53 -7.96
C HIS A 54 -2.73 -23.35 -7.73
N GLN A 55 -1.61 -22.75 -7.34
CA GLN A 55 -0.39 -23.50 -7.03
C GLN A 55 -0.12 -23.55 -5.53
N SER A 56 0.51 -24.64 -5.05
CA SER A 56 0.99 -24.70 -3.68
C SER A 56 2.15 -23.72 -3.51
N LEU A 57 1.90 -22.63 -2.80
CA LEU A 57 2.93 -21.72 -2.34
C LEU A 57 3.86 -22.45 -1.38
N ASP A 58 5.16 -22.18 -1.48
CA ASP A 58 6.10 -22.61 -0.44
C ASP A 58 6.06 -21.67 0.78
N ASP A 59 6.64 -22.12 1.89
CA ASP A 59 6.60 -21.40 3.16
C ASP A 59 7.22 -20.01 3.07
N GLU A 60 8.24 -19.83 2.22
CA GLU A 60 8.89 -18.54 1.99
C GLU A 60 7.95 -17.56 1.26
N GLN A 61 7.27 -18.03 0.21
CA GLN A 61 6.26 -17.24 -0.51
C GLN A 61 5.09 -16.85 0.40
N ILE A 62 4.63 -17.78 1.24
CA ILE A 62 3.57 -17.51 2.22
C ILE A 62 4.00 -16.40 3.18
N GLU A 63 5.24 -16.45 3.67
CA GLU A 63 5.75 -15.43 4.60
C GLU A 63 5.87 -14.06 3.93
N LYS A 64 6.39 -13.99 2.70
CA LYS A 64 6.44 -12.74 1.91
C LYS A 64 5.04 -12.14 1.72
N ILE A 65 4.04 -12.97 1.40
CA ILE A 65 2.64 -12.51 1.27
C ILE A 65 2.11 -11.94 2.61
N LYS A 66 2.40 -12.58 3.75
CA LYS A 66 2.00 -12.04 5.06
C LYS A 66 2.63 -10.67 5.34
N ILE A 67 3.91 -10.50 5.00
CA ILE A 67 4.62 -9.23 5.15
C ILE A 67 3.97 -8.16 4.26
N ILE A 68 3.68 -8.48 3.00
CA ILE A 68 2.97 -7.60 2.07
C ILE A 68 1.62 -7.16 2.65
N VAL A 69 0.81 -8.10 3.17
CA VAL A 69 -0.49 -7.79 3.81
C VAL A 69 -0.31 -6.88 5.03
N LEU A 70 0.72 -7.11 5.85
CA LEU A 70 1.03 -6.26 6.99
C LEU A 70 1.40 -4.83 6.56
N LEU A 71 2.22 -4.70 5.51
CA LEU A 71 2.64 -3.40 4.96
C LEU A 71 1.44 -2.62 4.43
N ILE A 72 0.54 -3.27 3.69
CA ILE A 72 -0.70 -2.65 3.21
C ILE A 72 -1.53 -2.11 4.37
N LYS A 73 -1.74 -2.92 5.43
CA LYS A 73 -2.48 -2.48 6.64
C LYS A 73 -1.83 -1.28 7.33
N LYS A 74 -0.49 -1.23 7.38
CA LYS A 74 0.24 -0.09 7.96
C LYS A 74 0.05 1.18 7.14
N ILE A 75 0.13 1.06 5.81
CA ILE A 75 -0.10 2.17 4.89
C ILE A 75 -1.54 2.70 5.04
N GLU A 76 -2.53 1.80 5.08
CA GLU A 76 -3.94 2.15 5.29
C GLU A 76 -4.15 2.88 6.62
N LEU A 77 -3.63 2.33 7.73
CA LEU A 77 -3.76 2.93 9.06
C LEU A 77 -3.19 4.36 9.09
N LYS A 78 -1.98 4.56 8.56
CA LYS A 78 -1.34 5.88 8.54
C LYS A 78 -2.08 6.87 7.64
N SER A 79 -2.53 6.42 6.47
CA SER A 79 -3.29 7.27 5.54
C SER A 79 -4.61 7.71 6.16
N ASN A 80 -5.33 6.80 6.81
CA ASN A 80 -6.58 7.09 7.51
C ASN A 80 -6.36 8.03 8.71
N ALA A 81 -5.29 7.84 9.49
CA ALA A 81 -4.95 8.74 10.59
C ALA A 81 -4.70 10.18 10.09
N LYS A 82 -3.98 10.32 8.97
CA LYS A 82 -3.71 11.62 8.34
C LYS A 82 -5.00 12.28 7.82
N LEU A 83 -5.86 11.52 7.14
CA LEU A 83 -7.17 12.02 6.66
C LEU A 83 -8.07 12.47 7.81
N ASN A 84 -8.14 11.68 8.89
CA ASN A 84 -8.92 12.03 10.08
C ASN A 84 -8.42 13.31 10.73
N TRP A 85 -7.09 13.45 10.89
CA TRP A 85 -6.49 14.66 11.45
C TRP A 85 -6.82 15.91 10.61
N PHE A 86 -6.69 15.83 9.28
CA PHE A 86 -7.08 16.94 8.40
C PHE A 86 -8.56 17.30 8.52
N THR A 87 -9.43 16.29 8.61
CA THR A 87 -10.88 16.48 8.76
C THR A 87 -11.22 17.13 10.09
N ASP A 88 -10.58 16.70 11.18
CA ASP A 88 -10.76 17.29 12.51
C ASP A 88 -10.28 18.74 12.54
N LEU A 89 -9.14 19.03 11.92
CA LEU A 89 -8.60 20.39 11.82
C LEU A 89 -9.55 21.30 11.03
N ASP A 90 -10.04 20.88 9.86
CA ASP A 90 -11.01 21.64 9.06
C ASP A 90 -12.30 21.93 9.86
N LYS A 91 -12.82 20.93 10.58
CA LYS A 91 -13.98 21.09 11.45
C LYS A 91 -13.73 22.10 12.57
N HIS A 92 -12.54 22.09 13.18
CA HIS A 92 -12.17 23.06 14.21
C HIS A 92 -12.09 24.48 13.62
N LEU A 93 -11.42 24.65 12.48
CA LEU A 93 -11.31 25.95 11.81
C LEU A 93 -12.69 26.53 11.45
N LYS A 94 -13.59 25.71 10.88
CA LYS A 94 -14.97 26.13 10.55
C LYS A 94 -15.76 26.56 11.79
N ARG A 95 -15.61 25.86 12.92
CA ARG A 95 -16.26 26.22 14.19
C ARG A 95 -15.72 27.52 14.76
N THR A 96 -14.41 27.72 14.73
CA THR A 96 -13.79 28.96 15.21
C THR A 96 -14.30 30.16 14.39
N LEU A 97 -14.30 30.06 13.06
CA LEU A 97 -14.83 31.11 12.19
C LEU A 97 -16.32 31.40 12.42
N ALA A 98 -17.12 30.37 12.68
CA ALA A 98 -18.55 30.52 12.98
C ALA A 98 -18.82 31.15 14.36
N ASN A 99 -17.86 31.08 15.29
CA ASN A 99 -17.98 31.67 16.63
C ASN A 99 -17.41 33.11 16.71
N GLU A 100 -16.69 33.57 15.67
CA GLU A 100 -16.20 34.96 15.55
C GLU A 100 -17.16 35.87 14.77
N LEU A 101 -18.27 35.33 14.25
CA LEU A 101 -19.38 36.05 13.57
C LEU A 101 -20.61 36.14 14.47
#